data_AF-A0A953GK87-F1
#
_entry.id   AF-A0A953GK87-F1
#
_cell.length_a   1.000
_cell.length_b   1.000
_cell.length_c   1.000
_cell.angle_alpha   90.00
_cell.angle_beta   90.00
_cell.angle_gamma   90.00
#
_symmetry.space_group_name_H-M   'P 1'
#
loop_
_entity.id
_entity.type
_entity.pdbx_description
1 polymer ?
#
loop_
_entity_poly.entity_id
_entity_poly.type
_entity_poly.pdbx_seq_one_letter_code
_entity_poly.pdbx_strand_id
1 'polypeptide(L)' 'MPTLGPTEIIVILLIVVLLFGAGRIGRIGGELGKSIREFRKGMQGDDDKASAEEAKK' A
#
# COMPACT_ATOMS: atom_id res chain seq x y z
N MET A 1 -2.98 -12.44 -29.47
CA MET A 1 -3.57 -12.86 -28.18
C MET A 1 -4.08 -11.60 -27.51
N PRO A 2 -5.31 -11.57 -26.97
CA PRO A 2 -5.79 -10.39 -26.25
C PRO A 2 -4.93 -10.20 -25.00
N THR A 3 -4.09 -9.17 -25.02
CA THR A 3 -3.30 -8.74 -23.86
C THR A 3 -4.18 -7.84 -23.03
N LEU A 4 -4.38 -8.16 -21.76
CA LEU A 4 -5.06 -7.26 -20.82
C LEU A 4 -4.29 -5.95 -20.79
N GLY A 5 -4.89 -4.90 -21.33
CA GLY A 5 -4.32 -3.57 -21.35
C GLY A 5 -4.48 -2.88 -19.99
N PRO A 6 -3.77 -1.77 -19.78
CA PRO A 6 -3.94 -0.93 -18.60
C PRO A 6 -5.40 -0.52 -18.37
N THR A 7 -6.16 -0.32 -19.46
CA THR A 7 -7.58 0.05 -19.42
C THR A 7 -8.45 -1.06 -18.85
N GLU A 8 -8.29 -2.31 -19.30
CA GLU A 8 -9.03 -3.46 -18.79
C GLU A 8 -8.75 -3.69 -17.30
N ILE A 9 -7.48 -3.52 -16.89
CA ILE A 9 -7.08 -3.65 -15.47
C ILE A 9 -7.81 -2.60 -14.61
N ILE A 10 -7.90 -1.34 -15.07
CA ILE A 10 -8.62 -0.28 -14.36
C ILE A 10 -10.10 -0.62 -14.20
N VAL A 11 -10.75 -1.12 -15.27
CA VAL A 11 -12.17 -1.50 -15.23
C VAL A 11 -12.41 -2.62 -14.22
N ILE A 12 -11.55 -3.66 -14.20
CA ILE A 12 -11.64 -4.74 -13.23
C ILE A 12 -11.46 -4.22 -11.80
N LEU A 13 -10.48 -3.33 -11.60
CA LEU A 13 -10.19 -2.75 -10.29
C LEU A 13 -11.38 -1.91 -9.77
N LEU A 14 -12.04 -1.16 -10.66
CA LEU A 14 -13.29 -0.46 -10.36
C LEU A 14 -14.40 -1.41 -9.89
N ILE A 15 -14.61 -2.53 -10.61
CA ILE A 15 -15.61 -3.54 -10.23
C ILE A 15 -15.29 -4.13 -8.86
N VAL A 16 -14.03 -4.48 -8.59
CA VAL A 16 -13.59 -5.00 -7.29
C VAL A 16 -13.86 -3.97 -6.19
N VAL A 17 -13.56 -2.69 -6.41
CA VAL A 17 -13.85 -1.63 -5.43
C VAL A 17 -15.34 -1.47 -5.18
N LEU A 18 -16.20 -1.63 -6.20
CA LEU A 18 -17.65 -1.57 -6.03
C LEU A 18 -18.19 -2.80 -5.25
N LEU A 19 -17.66 -3.99 -5.50
CA LEU A 19 -18.09 -5.23 -4.82
C LEU A 19 -17.66 -5.26 -3.35
N PHE A 20 -16.41 -4.92 -3.07
CA PHE A 20 -15.86 -4.97 -1.71
C PHE A 20 -16.08 -3.66 -0.94
N GLY A 21 -16.27 -2.55 -1.64
CA GLY A 21 -16.34 -1.20 -1.09
C GLY A 21 -14.96 -0.60 -0.80
N ALA A 22 -14.81 0.70 -1.07
CA ALA A 22 -13.57 1.44 -0.81
C ALA A 22 -13.14 1.38 0.67
N GLY A 23 -14.10 1.37 1.61
CA GLY A 23 -13.82 1.30 3.05
C GLY A 23 -13.20 -0.04 3.49
N ARG A 24 -13.63 -1.17 2.91
CA ARG A 24 -13.08 -2.49 3.25
C ARG A 24 -11.66 -2.65 2.70
N ILE A 25 -11.43 -2.23 1.45
CA ILE A 25 -10.09 -2.21 0.84
C ILE A 25 -9.15 -1.30 1.62
N GLY A 26 -9.59 -0.09 1.97
CA GLY A 26 -8.79 0.85 2.77
C GLY A 26 -8.44 0.33 4.15
N ARG A 27 -9.37 -0.35 4.83
CA ARG A 27 -9.11 -0.98 6.14
C ARG A 27 -8.06 -2.08 6.05
N ILE A 28 -8.22 -3.02 5.11
CA ILE A 28 -7.28 -4.12 4.89
C ILE A 28 -5.91 -3.58 4.48
N GLY A 29 -5.88 -2.65 3.52
CA GLY A 29 -4.65 -2.01 3.07
C GLY A 29 -3.94 -1.23 4.19
N GLY A 30 -4.69 -0.56 5.07
CA GLY A 30 -4.16 0.14 6.22
C GLY A 30 -3.55 -0.80 7.28
N GLU A 31 -4.20 -1.93 7.55
CA GLU A 31 -3.68 -2.97 8.44
C GLU A 31 -2.42 -3.63 7.86
N LEU A 32 -2.46 -4.05 6.59
CA LEU A 32 -1.31 -4.61 5.87
C LEU A 32 -0.15 -3.61 5.78
N GLY A 33 -0.42 -2.35 5.47
CA GLY A 33 0.59 -1.30 5.34
C GLY A 33 1.31 -1.03 6.66
N LYS A 34 0.60 -1.08 7.79
CA LYS A 34 1.23 -1.00 9.12
C LYS A 34 2.14 -2.21 9.37
N SER A 35 1.66 -3.42 9.10
CA SER A 35 2.48 -4.64 9.25
C SER A 35 3.73 -4.61 8.38
N ILE A 36 3.61 -4.18 7.12
CA ILE A 36 4.74 -4.03 6.18
C ILE A 36 5.72 -2.95 6.66
N ARG A 37 5.21 -1.83 7.21
CA ARG A 37 6.05 -0.76 7.75
C ARG A 37 6.86 -1.24 8.95
N GLU A 38 6.24 -1.94 9.89
CA GLU A 38 6.94 -2.49 11.06
C GLU A 38 7.89 -3.62 10.67
N PHE A 39 7.52 -4.46 9.69
CA PHE A 39 8.41 -5.47 9.12
C PHE A 39 9.65 -4.82 8.48
N ARG A 40 9.45 -3.76 7.68
CA ARG A 40 10.56 -3.00 7.08
C ARG A 40 11.45 -2.35 8.12
N LYS A 41 10.88 -1.73 9.16
CA LYS A 41 11.66 -1.17 10.29
C LYS A 41 12.48 -2.24 11.02
N GLY A 42 11.90 -3.41 11.26
CA GLY A 42 12.58 -4.53 11.90
C GLY A 42 13.71 -5.08 11.04
N MET A 43 13.55 -5.11 9.72
CA MET A 43 14.58 -5.53 8.77
C MET A 43 15.68 -4.49 8.55
N GLN A 44 15.37 -3.19 8.66
CA GLN A 44 16.33 -2.10 8.49
C GLN A 44 17.16 -1.80 9.75
N GLY A 45 16.84 -2.41 10.91
CA GLY A 45 17.66 -2.44 12.13
C GLY A 45 18.36 -1.13 12.52
N ASP A 46 17.76 -0.33 13.40
CA ASP A 46 18.28 0.86 14.14
C ASP A 46 19.05 1.96 13.38
N ASP A 47 19.44 1.79 12.10
CA ASP A 47 20.22 2.77 11.33
C ASP A 47 19.38 3.93 10.77
N ASP A 48 18.05 3.79 10.72
CA ASP A 48 17.14 4.79 10.13
C ASP A 48 16.46 5.72 11.17
N LYS A 49 16.96 5.78 12.42
CA LYS A 49 16.53 6.83 13.37
C LYS A 49 17.14 8.21 13.06
N ALA A 50 18.14 8.29 12.17
CA ALA A 50 18.80 9.55 11.82
C ALA A 50 18.05 10.39 10.76
N SER A 51 17.30 9.78 9.83
CA SER A 51 16.80 10.52 8.65
C SER A 51 15.40 11.13 8.78
N ALA A 52 14.73 11.02 9.93
CA ALA A 52 13.41 11.61 10.16
C ALA A 52 13.43 12.88 11.04
N GLU A 53 14.57 13.21 11.67
CA GLU A 53 14.70 14.39 12.55
C GLU A 53 15.30 15.63 11.84
N GLU A 54 15.78 15.51 10.59
CA GLU A 54 16.37 16.63 9.83
C GLU A 54 15.37 17.37 8.91
N ALA A 55 14.13 16.92 8.78
CA ALA A 55 13.12 17.62 7.96
C ALA A 55 12.30 18.67 8.74
N LYS A 56 12.70 19.01 9.98
CA LYS A 56 11.98 19.96 10.85
C LYS A 56 12.85 20.95 11.63
N LYS A 57 14.12 21.16 11.24
CA LYS A 57 14.94 22.26 11.77
C LYS A 57 15.27 23.27 10.68
#